data_AF-A0A127EY31-F1
#
_entry.id   AF-A0A127EY31-F1
#
_cell.length_a   1.000
_cell.length_b   1.000
_cell.length_c   1.000
_cell.angle_alpha   90.00
_cell.angle_beta   90.00
_cell.angle_gamma   90.00
#
_symmetry.space_group_name_H-M   'P 1'
#
loop_
_entity.id
_entity.type
_entity.pdbx_description
1 polymer ?
#
loop_
_entity_poly.entity_id
_entity_poly.type
_entity_poly.pdbx_seq_one_letter_code
_entity_poly.pdbx_strand_id
1 'polypeptide(L)'
;MSSSDRANDEFGWIDRYAADLHRSAKELVEKGEAARVSDEALAQIITAAVRLYYAKSELEDRPVPAIVQEGPETVTATEMLVAVSEMLRDVHLGPMELGLWFRRRPGENDPMPDEHHHTTRVATGNAGSKP
;
A
#
# COMPACT_ATOMS: atom_id res chain seq x y z
N MET A 1 -17.40 13.60 14.52
CA MET A 1 -16.67 13.09 15.70
C MET A 1 -16.46 14.25 16.65
N SER A 2 -16.88 14.11 17.91
CA SER A 2 -16.93 15.23 18.87
C SER A 2 -15.53 15.55 19.41
N SER A 3 -15.28 16.81 19.76
CA SER A 3 -14.00 17.34 20.25
C SER A 3 -13.48 16.63 21.53
N SER A 4 -14.35 15.90 22.23
CA SER A 4 -14.02 15.14 23.45
C SER A 4 -13.33 13.80 23.16
N ASP A 5 -13.54 13.20 21.99
CA ASP A 5 -12.94 11.89 21.64
C ASP A 5 -11.44 12.01 21.33
N ARG A 6 -10.98 13.17 20.80
CA ARG A 6 -9.56 13.39 20.50
C ARG A 6 -8.71 13.64 21.75
N ALA A 7 -9.33 13.99 22.87
CA ALA A 7 -8.63 14.27 24.12
C ALA A 7 -8.25 13.00 24.90
N ASN A 8 -8.86 11.86 24.58
CA ASN A 8 -8.65 10.57 25.24
C ASN A 8 -8.36 9.44 24.23
N ASP A 9 -7.68 9.77 23.14
CA ASP A 9 -7.14 8.76 22.23
C ASP A 9 -5.92 8.11 22.89
N GLU A 10 -6.10 6.87 23.37
CA GLU A 10 -5.05 6.04 23.97
C GLU A 10 -3.81 5.93 23.06
N PHE A 11 -4.00 6.02 21.74
CA PHE A 11 -2.95 5.89 20.74
C PHE A 11 -2.56 7.23 20.10
N GLY A 12 -3.18 8.35 20.50
CA GLY A 12 -2.91 9.67 19.93
C GLY A 12 -1.48 10.19 20.18
N TRP A 13 -0.73 9.55 21.07
CA TRP A 13 0.70 9.82 21.25
C TRP A 13 1.54 9.36 20.04
N ILE A 14 1.08 8.36 19.26
CA ILE A 14 1.79 7.83 18.10
C ILE A 14 1.96 8.92 17.05
N ASP A 15 0.95 9.77 16.82
CA ASP A 15 1.03 10.88 15.88
C ASP A 15 2.15 11.87 16.26
N ARG A 16 2.27 12.19 17.56
CA ARG A 16 3.34 13.07 18.06
C ARG A 16 4.71 12.41 17.94
N TYR A 17 4.80 11.15 18.34
CA TYR A 17 6.03 10.36 18.22
C TYR A 17 6.49 10.26 16.77
N ALA A 18 5.58 10.03 15.82
CA ALA A 18 5.89 9.95 14.40
C ALA A 18 6.46 11.27 13.86
N ALA A 19 5.86 12.41 14.21
CA ALA A 19 6.36 13.72 13.82
C ALA A 19 7.76 14.01 14.40
N ASP A 20 7.96 13.70 15.68
CA ASP A 20 9.25 13.88 16.36
C ASP A 20 10.34 12.96 15.81
N LEU A 21 9.99 11.68 15.56
CA LEU A 21 10.87 10.70 14.97
C LEU A 21 11.30 11.10 13.57
N HIS A 22 10.35 11.48 12.71
CA HIS A 22 10.63 11.87 11.32
C HIS A 22 11.59 13.07 11.26
N ARG A 23 11.31 14.12 12.04
CA ARG A 23 12.21 15.29 12.16
C ARG A 23 13.60 14.89 12.67
N SER A 24 13.67 14.10 13.74
CA SER A 24 14.95 13.72 14.35
C SER A 24 15.77 12.80 13.44
N ALA A 25 15.11 11.90 12.72
CA ALA A 25 15.75 11.01 11.75
C ALA A 25 16.37 11.80 10.60
N LYS A 26 15.64 12.80 10.07
CA LYS A 26 16.16 13.72 9.05
C LYS A 26 17.44 14.41 9.53
N GLU A 27 17.41 15.03 10.70
CA GLU A 27 18.57 15.71 11.26
C GLU A 27 19.77 14.76 11.50
N LEU A 28 19.53 13.54 11.96
CA LEU A 28 20.59 12.56 12.17
C LEU A 28 21.25 12.13 10.86
N VAL A 29 20.46 11.91 9.80
CA VAL A 29 20.96 11.55 8.47
C VAL A 29 21.77 12.70 7.88
N GLU A 30 21.27 13.93 7.93
CA GLU A 30 21.98 15.13 7.45
C GLU A 30 23.32 15.33 8.16
N LYS A 31 23.40 15.01 9.47
CA LYS A 31 24.62 15.11 10.27
C LYS A 31 25.55 13.90 10.12
N GLY A 32 25.14 12.84 9.42
CA GLY A 32 25.90 11.59 9.32
C GLY A 32 25.97 10.80 10.64
N GLU A 33 25.01 11.04 11.54
CA GLU A 33 24.97 10.51 12.90
C GLU A 33 23.98 9.35 13.08
N ALA A 34 23.52 8.73 12.00
CA ALA A 34 22.53 7.65 12.03
C ALA A 34 22.93 6.48 12.96
N ALA A 35 24.23 6.21 13.11
CA ALA A 35 24.78 5.18 14.01
C ALA A 35 24.49 5.41 15.51
N ARG A 36 23.96 6.58 15.89
CA ARG A 36 23.52 6.87 17.27
C ARG A 36 22.22 6.16 17.64
N VAL A 37 21.42 5.75 16.64
CA VAL A 37 20.22 4.95 16.85
C VAL A 37 20.64 3.49 16.89
N SER A 38 20.20 2.74 17.91
CA SER A 38 20.52 1.32 18.00
C SER A 38 19.75 0.51 16.95
N ASP A 39 20.36 -0.56 16.47
CA ASP A 39 19.74 -1.49 15.52
C ASP A 39 18.42 -2.04 16.06
N GLU A 40 18.35 -2.34 17.36
CA GLU A 40 17.13 -2.81 18.04
C GLU A 40 16.00 -1.77 17.98
N ALA A 41 16.31 -0.49 18.24
CA ALA A 41 15.30 0.57 18.17
C ALA A 41 14.79 0.74 16.73
N LEU A 42 15.68 0.69 15.75
CA LEU A 42 15.31 0.77 14.34
C LEU A 42 14.43 -0.42 13.91
N ALA A 43 14.78 -1.64 14.34
CA ALA A 43 14.00 -2.84 14.07
C ALA A 43 12.59 -2.78 14.66
N GLN A 44 12.45 -2.29 15.90
CA GLN A 44 11.15 -2.09 16.54
C GLN A 44 10.29 -1.07 15.80
N ILE A 45 10.88 0.06 15.39
CA ILE A 45 10.21 1.11 14.61
C ILE A 45 9.69 0.56 13.29
N ILE A 46 10.55 -0.10 12.51
CA ILE A 46 10.18 -0.68 11.21
C ILE A 46 9.09 -1.72 11.38
N THR A 47 9.22 -2.62 12.36
CA THR A 47 8.22 -3.66 12.63
C THR A 47 6.86 -3.06 12.96
N ALA A 48 6.81 -2.04 13.84
CA ALA A 48 5.57 -1.37 14.19
C ALA A 48 4.96 -0.64 12.98
N ALA A 49 5.77 0.08 12.21
CA ALA A 49 5.33 0.82 11.04
C ALA A 49 4.74 -0.10 9.97
N VAL A 50 5.41 -1.20 9.64
CA VAL A 50 4.94 -2.18 8.65
C VAL A 50 3.62 -2.82 9.10
N ARG A 51 3.51 -3.22 10.37
CA ARG A 51 2.28 -3.82 10.90
C ARG A 51 1.11 -2.83 10.87
N LEU A 52 1.34 -1.59 11.28
CA LEU A 52 0.32 -0.54 11.26
C LEU A 52 -0.11 -0.21 9.84
N TYR A 53 0.85 -0.07 8.92
CA TYR A 53 0.58 0.21 7.51
C TYR A 53 -0.23 -0.92 6.85
N TYR A 54 0.15 -2.18 7.09
CA TYR A 54 -0.59 -3.34 6.60
C TYR A 54 -2.04 -3.34 7.12
N ALA A 55 -2.21 -3.22 8.44
CA ALA A 55 -3.54 -3.20 9.05
C ALA A 55 -4.40 -2.05 8.51
N LYS A 56 -3.83 -0.87 8.30
CA LYS A 56 -4.55 0.29 7.75
C LYS A 56 -4.89 0.11 6.27
N SER A 57 -4.01 -0.49 5.48
CA SER A 57 -4.24 -0.72 4.05
C SER A 57 -5.36 -1.75 3.81
N GLU A 58 -5.52 -2.75 4.68
CA GLU A 58 -6.62 -3.71 4.61
C GLU A 58 -7.98 -3.09 4.97
N LEU A 59 -7.99 -2.00 5.76
CA LEU A 59 -9.21 -1.34 6.20
C LEU A 59 -9.69 -0.24 5.26
N GLU A 60 -8.81 0.28 4.40
CA GLU A 60 -9.11 1.41 3.53
C GLU A 60 -9.23 0.95 2.07
N ASP A 61 -10.36 1.25 1.41
CA ASP A 61 -10.54 1.02 -0.04
C ASP A 61 -9.70 1.96 -0.92
N ARG A 62 -8.90 2.84 -0.31
CA ARG A 62 -8.03 3.81 -0.98
C ARG A 62 -6.57 3.54 -0.67
N PRO A 63 -5.64 3.91 -1.57
CA PRO A 63 -4.22 3.85 -1.27
C PRO A 63 -3.87 4.68 -0.03
N VAL A 64 -3.20 4.03 0.94
CA VAL A 64 -2.61 4.68 2.10
C VAL A 64 -1.20 5.14 1.71
N PRO A 65 -0.83 6.42 1.93
CA PRO A 65 0.54 6.85 1.65
C PRO A 65 1.52 6.20 2.64
N ALA A 66 2.51 5.48 2.12
CA ALA A 66 3.56 4.85 2.92
C ALA A 66 4.74 5.79 3.22
N ILE A 67 4.98 6.77 2.33
CA ILE A 67 6.18 7.61 2.34
C ILE A 67 5.79 9.08 2.40
N VAL A 68 6.33 9.79 3.39
CA VAL A 68 6.19 11.24 3.53
C VAL A 68 6.89 11.92 2.34
N GLN A 69 6.16 12.79 1.65
CA GLN A 69 6.68 13.55 0.52
C GLN A 69 7.09 14.95 1.01
N GLU A 70 8.40 15.21 1.16
CA GLU A 70 8.95 16.52 1.55
C GLU A 70 9.66 17.20 0.38
N GLY A 71 8.89 17.57 -0.65
CA GLY A 71 9.45 18.24 -1.83
C GLY A 71 10.61 17.44 -2.46
N PRO A 72 11.78 18.04 -2.73
CA PRO A 72 12.91 17.34 -3.33
C PRO A 72 13.64 16.37 -2.38
N GLU A 73 13.41 16.45 -1.06
CA GLU A 73 14.07 15.63 -0.03
C GLU A 73 13.20 14.43 0.36
N THR A 74 12.62 13.78 -0.63
CA THR A 74 11.88 12.53 -0.44
C THR A 74 12.84 11.35 -0.48
N VAL A 75 12.49 10.23 0.18
CA VAL A 75 13.19 8.95 0.08
C VAL A 75 13.52 8.66 -1.39
N THR A 76 14.80 8.49 -1.68
CA THR A 76 15.30 8.21 -3.03
C THR A 76 14.96 6.77 -3.44
N ALA A 77 14.91 6.53 -4.75
CA ALA A 77 14.69 5.18 -5.28
C ALA A 77 15.71 4.17 -4.75
N THR A 78 16.97 4.60 -4.58
CA THR A 78 18.04 3.73 -4.06
C THR A 78 17.83 3.39 -2.59
N GLU A 79 17.52 4.38 -1.73
CA GLU A 79 17.22 4.14 -0.32
C GLU A 79 16.05 3.18 -0.16
N MET A 80 14.99 3.37 -0.95
CA MET A 80 13.84 2.47 -0.94
C MET A 80 14.23 1.03 -1.31
N LEU A 81 14.99 0.88 -2.40
CA LEU A 81 15.35 -0.45 -2.92
C LEU A 81 16.28 -1.20 -1.97
N VAL A 82 17.22 -0.50 -1.33
CA VAL A 82 18.06 -1.08 -0.26
C VAL A 82 17.21 -1.49 0.94
N ALA A 83 16.38 -0.59 1.47
CA ALA A 83 15.56 -0.88 2.65
C ALA A 83 14.64 -2.09 2.43
N VAL A 84 13.92 -2.12 1.30
CA VAL A 84 13.04 -3.25 0.95
C VAL A 84 13.84 -4.55 0.79
N SER A 85 15.01 -4.51 0.13
CA SER A 85 15.83 -5.72 -0.07
C SER A 85 16.32 -6.33 1.23
N GLU A 86 16.75 -5.50 2.19
CA GLU A 86 17.17 -5.95 3.52
C GLU A 86 15.99 -6.51 4.31
N MET A 87 14.85 -5.82 4.32
CA MET A 87 13.65 -6.33 4.98
C MET A 87 13.18 -7.68 4.43
N LEU A 88 13.23 -7.88 3.11
CA LEU A 88 12.90 -9.16 2.49
C LEU A 88 13.87 -10.27 2.91
N ARG A 89 15.16 -9.94 3.04
CA ARG A 89 16.16 -10.88 3.53
C ARG A 89 15.90 -11.27 4.99
N ASP A 90 15.51 -10.33 5.84
CA ASP A 90 15.20 -10.58 7.25
C ASP A 90 14.02 -11.55 7.41
N VAL A 91 12.99 -11.43 6.57
CA VAL A 91 11.85 -12.35 6.57
C VAL A 91 12.07 -13.61 5.71
N HIS A 92 13.29 -13.81 5.21
CA HIS A 92 13.68 -14.94 4.36
C HIS A 92 12.83 -15.08 3.08
N LEU A 93 12.31 -13.97 2.55
CA LEU A 93 11.54 -13.96 1.30
C LEU A 93 12.48 -13.78 0.10
N GLY A 94 12.49 -14.76 -0.79
CA GLY A 94 13.33 -14.74 -1.98
C GLY A 94 12.81 -13.74 -3.03
N PRO A 95 13.69 -13.12 -3.84
CA PRO A 95 13.29 -12.25 -4.96
C PRO A 95 12.32 -12.92 -5.95
N MET A 96 12.38 -14.25 -6.05
CA MET A 96 11.53 -15.03 -6.94
C MET A 96 10.07 -15.12 -6.41
N GLU A 97 9.90 -15.20 -5.10
CA GLU A 97 8.57 -15.20 -4.44
C GLU A 97 7.89 -13.84 -4.57
N LEU A 98 8.69 -12.77 -4.46
CA LEU A 98 8.24 -11.40 -4.73
C LEU A 98 7.74 -11.25 -6.17
N GLY A 99 8.44 -11.83 -7.14
CA GLY A 99 8.02 -11.83 -8.55
C GLY A 99 6.67 -12.51 -8.79
N LEU A 100 6.29 -13.50 -7.98
CA LEU A 100 4.97 -14.14 -8.06
C LEU A 100 3.85 -13.26 -7.50
N TRP A 101 4.15 -12.45 -6.48
CA TRP A 101 3.23 -11.46 -5.94
C TRP A 101 2.96 -10.31 -6.92
N PHE A 102 4.00 -9.76 -7.57
CA PHE A 102 3.83 -8.69 -8.56
C PHE A 102 3.09 -9.13 -9.83
N ARG A 103 3.18 -10.42 -10.19
CA ARG A 103 2.40 -10.99 -11.31
C ARG A 103 0.91 -11.16 -10.98
N ARG A 104 0.53 -11.21 -9.71
CA ARG A 104 -0.86 -11.19 -9.27
C ARG A 104 -1.34 -9.74 -9.22
N ARG A 105 -1.58 -9.11 -10.36
CA ARG A 105 -2.35 -7.86 -10.38
C ARG A 105 -3.82 -8.19 -10.07
N PRO A 106 -4.44 -7.59 -9.04
CA PRO A 106 -5.89 -7.64 -8.88
C PRO A 106 -6.52 -7.00 -10.14
N GLY A 107 -7.35 -7.76 -10.87
CA GLY A 107 -8.09 -7.30 -12.06
C GLY A 107 -7.50 -7.68 -13.43
N GLU A 108 -6.34 -8.35 -13.53
CA GLU A 108 -5.76 -8.72 -14.83
C GLU A 108 -6.23 -10.11 -15.36
N ASN A 109 -6.90 -10.91 -14.51
CA ASN A 109 -7.45 -12.23 -14.85
C ASN A 109 -8.98 -12.33 -14.67
N ASP A 110 -9.69 -11.21 -14.50
CA ASP A 110 -11.15 -11.27 -14.53
C ASP A 110 -11.58 -11.63 -15.96
N PRO A 111 -12.26 -12.78 -16.19
CA PRO A 111 -12.87 -13.02 -17.48
C PRO A 111 -13.84 -11.87 -17.73
N MET A 112 -13.63 -11.15 -18.83
CA MET A 112 -14.61 -10.21 -19.37
C MET A 112 -16.01 -10.86 -19.28
N PRO A 113 -17.03 -10.16 -18.78
CA PRO A 113 -18.35 -10.75 -18.68
C PRO A 113 -18.79 -11.17 -20.08
N ASP A 114 -19.06 -12.47 -20.24
CA ASP A 114 -19.60 -13.07 -21.45
C ASP A 114 -20.79 -12.23 -21.93
N GLU A 115 -20.70 -11.70 -23.15
CA GLU A 115 -21.84 -11.12 -23.85
C GLU A 115 -22.88 -12.23 -24.07
N HIS A 116 -23.84 -12.33 -23.16
CA HIS A 116 -24.97 -13.23 -23.28
C HIS A 116 -25.82 -12.87 -24.52
N HIS A 117 -25.75 -13.75 -25.52
CA HIS A 117 -26.84 -14.22 -26.39
C HIS A 117 -28.08 -13.31 -26.50
N HIS A 118 -28.25 -12.66 -27.65
CA HIS A 118 -29.58 -12.31 -28.16
C HIS A 118 -30.02 -13.31 -29.22
N THR A 119 -30.61 -14.42 -28.77
CA THR A 119 -31.39 -15.34 -29.60
C THR A 119 -32.79 -14.74 -29.81
N THR A 120 -33.02 -14.10 -30.95
CA THR A 120 -34.39 -13.76 -31.38
C THR A 120 -34.91 -14.83 -32.34
N ARG A 121 -35.75 -15.72 -31.80
CA ARG A 121 -36.52 -16.73 -32.54
C ARG A 121 -37.81 -16.10 -33.07
N VAL A 122 -37.91 -16.06 -34.41
CA VAL A 122 -39.09 -16.23 -35.29
C VAL A 122 -40.44 -15.70 -34.81
N ALA A 123 -40.97 -14.70 -35.52
CA ALA A 123 -42.41 -14.40 -35.59
C ALA A 123 -42.96 -14.73 -36.99
N THR A 124 -43.92 -15.65 -37.01
CA THR A 124 -44.77 -16.08 -38.11
C THR A 124 -45.74 -14.96 -38.53
N GLY A 125 -46.04 -14.80 -39.83
CA GLY A 125 -47.14 -13.92 -40.28
C GLY A 125 -47.21 -13.54 -41.77
N ASN A 126 -47.65 -14.48 -42.60
CA ASN A 126 -48.37 -14.40 -43.90
C ASN A 126 -48.91 -13.03 -44.41
N ALA A 127 -48.71 -12.68 -45.72
CA ALA A 127 -49.76 -12.38 -46.73
C ALA A 127 -49.27 -11.63 -48.01
N GLY A 128 -49.59 -12.19 -49.20
CA GLY A 128 -49.83 -11.52 -50.51
C GLY A 128 -48.63 -10.96 -51.28
N SER A 129 -48.51 -10.99 -52.61
CA SER A 129 -49.46 -11.19 -53.70
C SER A 129 -48.72 -11.57 -55.00
N LYS A 130 -49.43 -12.31 -55.86
CA LYS A 130 -49.02 -12.85 -57.18
C LYS A 130 -49.12 -11.77 -58.29
N PRO A 131 -48.61 -12.02 -59.52
CA PRO A 131 -49.35 -12.82 -60.52
C PRO A 131 -48.65 -14.10 -61.00
#